data_AF-A0AB38CES8-F1
#
_entry.id   AF-A0AB38CES8-F1
#
_cell.length_a   1.000
_cell.length_b   1.000
_cell.length_c   1.000
_cell.angle_alpha   90.00
_cell.angle_beta   90.00
_cell.angle_gamma   90.00
#
_symmetry.space_group_name_H-M   'P 1'
#
loop_
_entity.id
_entity.type
_entity.pdbx_description
1 polymer ?
#
loop_
_entity_poly.entity_id
_entity_poly.type
_entity_poly.pdbx_seq_one_letter_code
_entity_poly.pdbx_strand_id
1 'polypeptide(L)'
;MRIPARYRWCCATAFVLLTGCWPYKEPATGEYADVLRRGEKVTKADTYGRFAALSLEYRQGGGSLMSTHNNSMRLIYGDKVIVKTTGGIDRWTDFAQPVYFVRLPDDDSVLALVHEQAGKAVVEKVAASRDGYRGTEAYTHGFPLSPGVRYFPGDQRPGFLLRGLPLKTTVLPSPPENDGDLHAQVLAAISPDGRSFAYVDSEYAPSVALVVDADGKRRDPIPLPRIYLADTPTYQFQPYERLWAWSRTALAWHKNGAGSWEVRPDGTAPEAAGARNAVEQLFISDQTGYRSCFAAANAACQPGWRGASAAEQRKTFVWDGSTPPFAYVPSASSAAFGARVGLLLLSGRCCRVPSYHLYLDGAPAAVAAQLSARLRDSKTPFVRIDECPRRVGYDGKCEAQLARQIGRAQSLGRELEQLVDTWEEHDGVLFVMPSMAVSVRANEQGGSVIQTLLRADFSRKD
;
A
#
# COMPACT_ATOMS: atom_id res chain seq x y z
N MET A 1 13.66 61.27 53.66
CA MET A 1 12.92 61.90 52.55
C MET A 1 11.43 61.61 52.71
N ARG A 2 10.59 62.65 52.87
CA ARG A 2 9.13 62.51 52.93
C ARG A 2 8.57 62.73 51.52
N ILE A 3 7.94 61.70 50.94
CA ILE A 3 7.28 61.79 49.63
C ILE A 3 6.05 62.71 49.76
N PRO A 4 5.89 63.74 48.92
CA PRO A 4 4.76 64.68 49.02
C PRO A 4 3.41 63.97 48.79
N ALA A 5 2.36 64.40 49.50
CA ALA A 5 1.02 63.79 49.47
C ALA A 5 0.38 63.70 48.07
N ARG A 6 0.76 64.59 47.13
CA ARG A 6 0.31 64.55 45.72
C ARG A 6 0.84 63.34 44.93
N TYR A 7 2.00 62.80 45.29
CA TYR A 7 2.54 61.59 44.63
C TYR A 7 1.97 60.29 45.19
N ARG A 8 1.43 60.30 46.42
CA ARG A 8 0.75 59.14 47.01
C ARG A 8 -0.58 58.84 46.30
N TRP A 9 -1.29 59.86 45.82
CA TRP A 9 -2.52 59.67 45.04
C TRP A 9 -2.22 59.12 43.64
N CYS A 10 -1.21 59.64 42.93
CA CYS A 10 -0.82 59.10 41.61
C CYS A 10 -0.26 57.67 41.71
N CYS A 11 0.47 57.31 42.76
CA CYS A 11 0.91 55.94 42.97
C CYS A 11 -0.25 55.02 43.36
N ALA A 12 -1.25 55.48 44.11
CA ALA A 12 -2.43 54.68 44.46
C ALA A 12 -3.37 54.47 43.26
N THR A 13 -3.59 55.47 42.41
CA THR A 13 -4.34 55.29 41.15
C THR A 13 -3.57 54.46 40.13
N ALA A 14 -2.24 54.59 40.04
CA ALA A 14 -1.42 53.69 39.23
C ALA A 14 -1.46 52.25 39.76
N PHE A 15 -1.45 52.02 41.08
CA PHE A 15 -1.59 50.67 41.65
C PHE A 15 -3.00 50.09 41.47
N VAL A 16 -4.06 50.91 41.50
CA VAL A 16 -5.44 50.45 41.23
C VAL A 16 -5.67 50.22 39.73
N LEU A 17 -5.07 51.03 38.85
CA LEU A 17 -5.06 50.80 37.39
C LEU A 17 -4.20 49.60 36.99
N LEU A 18 -3.14 49.28 37.73
CA LEU A 18 -2.27 48.12 37.48
C LEU A 18 -2.74 46.83 38.17
N THR A 19 -3.50 46.90 39.27
CA THR A 19 -4.11 45.72 39.92
C THR A 19 -5.51 45.39 39.37
N GLY A 20 -6.15 46.30 38.63
CA GLY A 20 -7.30 46.01 37.76
C GLY A 20 -6.96 45.12 36.54
N CYS A 21 -5.69 44.79 36.34
CA CYS A 21 -5.18 43.91 35.26
C CYS A 21 -5.06 42.43 35.68
N TRP A 22 -5.82 41.95 36.66
CA TRP A 22 -6.07 40.52 36.73
C TRP A 22 -7.10 40.16 35.66
N PRO A 23 -6.81 39.20 34.76
CA PRO A 23 -7.75 38.88 33.69
C PRO A 23 -9.02 38.35 34.35
N TYR A 24 -10.07 39.17 34.37
CA TYR A 24 -11.41 38.76 34.79
C TYR A 24 -11.82 37.62 33.88
N LYS A 25 -11.92 36.42 34.46
CA LYS A 25 -12.47 35.25 33.77
C LYS A 25 -13.92 35.14 34.19
N GLU A 26 -14.82 35.29 33.23
CA GLU A 26 -16.25 35.09 33.47
C GLU A 26 -16.48 33.73 34.14
N PRO A 27 -17.38 33.64 35.14
CA PRO A 27 -17.76 32.37 35.71
C PRO A 27 -18.35 31.47 34.61
N ALA A 28 -18.07 30.17 34.71
CA ALA A 28 -18.70 29.21 33.80
C ALA A 28 -20.22 29.20 34.03
N THR A 29 -21.00 29.15 32.95
CA THR A 29 -22.47 29.17 32.97
C THR A 29 -23.03 28.17 31.97
N GLY A 30 -24.26 27.70 32.21
CA GLY A 30 -24.96 26.72 31.37
C GLY A 30 -24.96 25.29 31.91
N GLU A 31 -25.53 24.36 31.14
CA GLU A 31 -25.76 22.96 31.51
C GLU A 31 -24.50 22.21 31.98
N TYR A 32 -23.33 22.58 31.45
CA TYR A 32 -22.05 21.94 31.74
C TYR A 32 -21.16 22.76 32.69
N ALA A 33 -21.70 23.77 33.39
CA ALA A 33 -20.90 24.72 34.19
C ALA A 33 -19.95 24.03 35.21
N ASP A 34 -20.39 22.92 35.81
CA ASP A 34 -19.63 22.18 36.82
C ASP A 34 -18.35 21.51 36.27
N VAL A 35 -18.33 21.24 34.96
CA VAL A 35 -17.20 20.60 34.27
C VAL A 35 -16.37 21.59 33.45
N LEU A 36 -16.70 22.88 33.49
CA LEU A 36 -16.01 23.96 32.77
C LEU A 36 -15.06 24.74 33.69
N ARG A 37 -13.97 25.25 33.12
CA ARG A 37 -13.12 26.24 33.80
C ARG A 37 -13.70 27.64 33.60
N ARG A 38 -13.41 28.55 34.52
CA ARG A 38 -13.75 29.98 34.34
C ARG A 38 -13.15 30.51 33.04
N GLY A 39 -13.95 31.24 32.26
CA GLY A 39 -13.61 31.72 30.92
C GLY A 39 -13.78 30.69 29.79
N GLU A 40 -14.16 29.44 30.08
CA GLU A 40 -14.59 28.48 29.06
C GLU A 40 -16.09 28.60 28.82
N LYS A 41 -16.48 28.56 27.54
CA LYS A 41 -17.86 28.49 27.08
C LYS A 41 -18.02 27.32 26.13
N VAL A 42 -19.08 26.54 26.31
CA VAL A 42 -19.46 25.50 25.34
C VAL A 42 -20.04 26.18 24.10
N THR A 43 -19.46 25.91 22.94
CA THR A 43 -19.96 26.37 21.64
C THR A 43 -20.77 25.30 20.92
N LYS A 44 -20.46 24.02 21.18
CA LYS A 44 -21.19 22.86 20.67
C LYS A 44 -21.09 21.71 21.67
N ALA A 45 -22.16 20.93 21.81
CA ALA A 45 -22.16 19.67 22.56
C ALA A 45 -22.76 18.58 21.68
N ASP A 46 -22.04 17.47 21.52
CA ASP A 46 -22.52 16.24 20.88
C ASP A 46 -22.68 15.16 21.95
N THR A 47 -23.92 14.77 22.24
CA THR A 47 -24.28 13.86 23.34
C THR A 47 -24.66 12.48 22.79
N TYR A 48 -24.09 11.44 23.37
CA TYR A 48 -24.42 10.05 23.01
C TYR A 48 -24.30 9.11 24.20
N GLY A 49 -25.42 8.51 24.60
CA GLY A 49 -25.50 7.77 25.85
C GLY A 49 -25.13 8.68 27.03
N ARG A 50 -24.18 8.23 27.86
CA ARG A 50 -23.65 9.02 28.99
C ARG A 50 -22.48 9.92 28.62
N PHE A 51 -21.99 9.89 27.37
CA PHE A 51 -20.91 10.76 26.94
C PHE A 51 -21.41 12.08 26.37
N ALA A 52 -20.64 13.15 26.57
CA ALA A 52 -20.79 14.38 25.81
C ALA A 52 -19.42 14.88 25.31
N ALA A 53 -19.29 15.08 24.00
CA ALA A 53 -18.15 15.72 23.38
C ALA A 53 -18.45 17.23 23.24
N LEU A 54 -17.73 18.05 24.00
CA LEU A 54 -17.93 19.48 24.10
C LEU A 54 -16.87 20.20 23.27
N SER A 55 -17.28 21.09 22.36
CA SER A 55 -16.42 22.11 21.78
C SER A 55 -16.44 23.33 22.70
N LEU A 56 -15.26 23.76 23.11
CA LEU A 56 -15.06 24.83 24.08
C LEU A 56 -14.30 25.99 23.45
N GLU A 57 -14.84 27.18 23.62
CA GLU A 57 -14.11 28.43 23.40
C GLU A 57 -13.59 28.91 24.76
N TYR A 58 -12.29 29.18 24.84
CA TYR A 58 -11.68 29.80 26.01
C TYR A 58 -11.33 31.25 25.69
N ARG A 59 -11.83 32.17 26.51
CA ARG A 59 -11.49 33.59 26.47
C ARG A 59 -10.80 34.03 27.76
N GLN A 60 -9.67 34.72 27.61
CA GLN A 60 -8.99 35.37 28.71
C GLN A 60 -8.56 36.78 28.29
N GLY A 61 -8.89 37.79 29.10
CA GLY A 61 -8.38 39.16 28.96
C GLY A 61 -9.47 40.24 29.12
N GLY A 62 -9.15 41.31 29.86
CA GLY A 62 -9.93 42.54 29.90
C GLY A 62 -9.25 43.60 29.03
N GLY A 63 -9.91 44.01 27.93
CA GLY A 63 -9.42 45.02 26.98
C GLY A 63 -8.98 44.45 25.63
N SER A 64 -9.20 45.21 24.55
CA SER A 64 -9.13 44.77 23.14
C SER A 64 -7.75 44.31 22.62
N LEU A 65 -6.68 44.39 23.43
CA LEU A 65 -5.30 44.11 23.00
C LEU A 65 -4.69 42.84 23.63
N MET A 66 -5.36 42.16 24.57
CA MET A 66 -4.81 40.98 25.27
C MET A 66 -5.77 39.76 25.31
N SER A 67 -6.79 39.72 24.45
CA SER A 67 -7.72 38.59 24.40
C SER A 67 -7.07 37.36 23.76
N THR A 68 -6.77 36.33 24.54
CA THR A 68 -6.37 35.02 24.01
C THR A 68 -7.64 34.24 23.65
N HIS A 69 -7.75 33.82 22.40
CA HIS A 69 -8.85 32.98 21.90
C HIS A 69 -8.31 31.61 21.55
N ASN A 70 -8.72 30.59 22.30
CA ASN A 70 -8.33 29.20 22.03
C ASN A 70 -9.58 28.33 21.93
N ASN A 71 -9.66 27.55 20.86
CA ASN A 71 -10.68 26.52 20.70
C ASN A 71 -10.11 25.17 21.10
N SER A 72 -10.90 24.37 21.81
CA SER A 72 -10.51 23.01 22.19
C SER A 72 -11.74 22.12 22.30
N MET A 73 -11.52 20.82 22.44
CA MET A 73 -12.58 19.88 22.77
C MET A 73 -12.35 19.21 24.12
N ARG A 74 -13.44 18.78 24.76
CA ARG A 74 -13.48 18.06 26.04
C ARG A 74 -14.46 16.90 25.93
N LEU A 75 -14.09 15.74 26.47
CA LEU A 75 -14.99 14.58 26.56
C LEU A 75 -15.37 14.35 28.02
N ILE A 76 -16.67 14.26 28.29
CA ILE A 76 -17.21 13.96 29.63
C ILE A 76 -18.04 12.68 29.61
N TYR A 77 -18.16 12.04 30.78
CA TYR A 77 -19.03 10.89 31.03
C TYR A 77 -19.90 11.19 32.25
N GLY A 78 -21.20 11.43 32.03
CA GLY A 78 -22.09 12.00 33.03
C GLY A 78 -21.59 13.38 33.47
N ASP A 79 -21.23 13.48 34.74
CA ASP A 79 -20.70 14.68 35.41
C ASP A 79 -19.16 14.71 35.48
N LYS A 80 -18.47 13.72 34.92
CA LYS A 80 -17.00 13.56 35.05
C LYS A 80 -16.26 13.88 33.78
N VAL A 81 -15.21 14.69 33.89
CA VAL A 81 -14.28 14.96 32.79
C VAL A 81 -13.38 13.76 32.56
N ILE A 82 -13.47 13.16 31.37
CA ILE A 82 -12.62 12.04 30.95
C ILE A 82 -11.41 12.54 30.16
N VAL A 83 -11.63 13.48 29.25
CA VAL A 83 -10.57 14.14 28.46
C VAL A 83 -10.69 15.64 28.65
N LYS A 84 -9.67 16.24 29.27
CA LYS A 84 -9.70 17.64 29.69
C LYS A 84 -9.65 18.65 28.54
N THR A 85 -8.74 18.42 27.60
CA THR A 85 -8.45 19.30 26.47
C THR A 85 -7.84 18.45 25.36
N THR A 86 -8.38 18.58 24.15
CA THR A 86 -7.83 17.97 22.93
C THR A 86 -8.12 18.85 21.71
N GLY A 87 -7.31 18.71 20.66
CA GLY A 87 -7.54 19.34 19.36
C GLY A 87 -8.59 18.64 18.50
N GLY A 88 -9.06 17.44 18.87
CA GLY A 88 -10.06 16.70 18.10
C GLY A 88 -10.64 15.48 18.83
N ILE A 89 -11.95 15.27 18.65
CA ILE A 89 -12.69 14.09 19.11
C ILE A 89 -13.54 13.60 17.93
N ASP A 90 -13.32 12.36 17.52
CA ASP A 90 -14.08 11.75 16.43
C ASP A 90 -14.80 10.50 16.93
N ARG A 91 -16.12 10.43 16.72
CA ARG A 91 -16.92 9.27 17.12
C ARG A 91 -16.75 8.13 16.12
N TRP A 92 -16.49 6.92 16.62
CA TRP A 92 -16.54 5.70 15.83
C TRP A 92 -17.98 5.17 15.79
N THR A 93 -18.64 5.37 14.66
CA THR A 93 -20.09 5.18 14.51
C THR A 93 -20.54 3.74 14.24
N ASP A 94 -19.63 2.78 14.14
CA ASP A 94 -19.96 1.38 13.82
C ASP A 94 -20.61 0.64 15.00
N PHE A 95 -20.63 1.26 16.18
CA PHE A 95 -21.13 0.68 17.41
C PHE A 95 -22.35 1.45 17.91
N ALA A 96 -23.33 0.72 18.45
CA ALA A 96 -24.43 1.31 19.20
C ALA A 96 -23.96 1.92 20.53
N GLN A 97 -22.81 1.48 21.05
CA GLN A 97 -22.19 2.06 22.24
C GLN A 97 -21.25 3.20 21.83
N PRO A 98 -21.16 4.29 22.63
CA PRO A 98 -20.23 5.38 22.36
C PRO A 98 -18.78 4.90 22.38
N VAL A 99 -18.09 5.11 21.25
CA VAL A 99 -16.64 4.93 21.11
C VAL A 99 -16.08 6.18 20.45
N TYR A 100 -15.04 6.78 21.02
CA TYR A 100 -14.43 8.03 20.54
C TYR A 100 -12.93 7.87 20.34
N PHE A 101 -12.43 8.31 19.19
CA PHE A 101 -11.02 8.60 18.98
C PHE A 101 -10.69 9.98 19.53
N VAL A 102 -9.59 10.07 20.27
CA VAL A 102 -9.16 11.29 20.94
C VAL A 102 -7.68 11.50 20.67
N ARG A 103 -7.32 12.71 20.22
CA ARG A 103 -5.91 13.10 20.10
C ARG A 103 -5.38 13.61 21.44
N LEU A 104 -4.37 12.96 22.01
CA LEU A 104 -3.78 13.43 23.28
C LEU A 104 -2.76 14.55 23.01
N PRO A 105 -2.75 15.64 23.78
CA PRO A 105 -1.89 16.81 23.52
C PRO A 105 -0.40 16.56 23.80
N ASP A 106 -0.06 15.62 24.69
CA ASP A 106 1.32 15.39 25.14
C ASP A 106 2.00 14.19 24.45
N ASP A 107 1.30 13.52 23.53
CA ASP A 107 1.77 12.29 22.91
C ASP A 107 1.17 12.08 21.51
N ASP A 108 1.79 12.71 20.51
CA ASP A 108 1.47 12.50 19.09
C ASP A 108 1.74 11.04 18.64
N SER A 109 2.33 10.20 19.51
CA SER A 109 2.63 8.80 19.25
C SER A 109 1.52 7.82 19.66
N VAL A 110 0.46 8.31 20.34
CA VAL A 110 -0.60 7.47 20.92
C VAL A 110 -1.99 7.95 20.53
N LEU A 111 -2.75 7.06 19.90
CA LEU A 111 -4.17 7.22 19.67
C LEU A 111 -4.94 6.74 20.90
N ALA A 112 -5.75 7.60 21.52
CA ALA A 112 -6.61 7.20 22.63
C ALA A 112 -8.01 6.85 22.12
N LEU A 113 -8.53 5.69 22.53
CA LEU A 113 -9.94 5.35 22.38
C LEU A 113 -10.64 5.47 23.73
N VAL A 114 -11.80 6.12 23.73
CA VAL A 114 -12.65 6.26 24.90
C VAL A 114 -13.96 5.54 24.65
N HIS A 115 -14.33 4.61 25.52
CA HIS A 115 -15.59 3.86 25.41
C HIS A 115 -16.18 3.54 26.79
N GLU A 116 -17.39 2.99 26.82
CA GLU A 116 -17.98 2.46 28.04
C GLU A 116 -17.64 0.97 28.23
N GLN A 117 -17.31 0.57 29.45
CA GLN A 117 -17.23 -0.84 29.86
C GLN A 117 -17.81 -0.99 31.26
N ALA A 118 -18.80 -1.85 31.41
CA ALA A 118 -19.48 -2.11 32.69
C ALA A 118 -19.95 -0.83 33.41
N GLY A 119 -20.54 0.13 32.68
CA GLY A 119 -21.08 1.37 33.25
C GLY A 119 -20.04 2.44 33.60
N LYS A 120 -18.78 2.29 33.15
CA LYS A 120 -17.69 3.24 33.39
C LYS A 120 -17.03 3.62 32.07
N ALA A 121 -16.61 4.88 31.96
CA ALA A 121 -15.73 5.31 30.88
C ALA A 121 -14.32 4.71 31.06
N VAL A 122 -13.80 4.11 30.00
CA VAL A 122 -12.45 3.57 29.90
C VAL A 122 -11.72 4.35 28.82
N VAL A 123 -10.46 4.69 29.11
CA VAL A 123 -9.54 5.29 28.13
C VAL A 123 -8.47 4.26 27.84
N GLU A 124 -8.51 3.70 26.64
CA GLU A 124 -7.51 2.77 26.15
C GLU A 124 -6.54 3.48 25.21
N LYS A 125 -5.25 3.21 25.38
CA LYS A 125 -4.18 3.79 24.57
C LYS A 125 -3.73 2.79 23.53
N VAL A 126 -3.73 3.20 22.26
CA VAL A 126 -3.22 2.42 21.14
C VAL A 126 -1.91 3.06 20.69
N ALA A 127 -0.86 2.24 20.58
CA ALA A 127 0.44 2.63 20.04
C ALA A 127 0.35 2.80 18.52
N ALA A 128 -0.34 3.86 18.10
CA ALA A 128 -0.51 4.28 16.73
C ALA A 128 0.11 5.68 16.62
N SER A 129 1.41 5.74 16.35
CA SER A 129 2.09 7.02 16.22
C SER A 129 1.82 7.66 14.88
N ARG A 130 1.61 8.97 14.83
CA ARG A 130 1.50 9.73 13.57
C ARG A 130 2.66 9.46 12.61
N ASP A 131 3.85 9.13 13.13
CA ASP A 131 5.05 8.80 12.36
C ASP A 131 5.25 7.30 12.09
N GLY A 132 4.32 6.44 12.54
CA GLY A 132 4.46 4.97 12.47
C GLY A 132 3.51 4.27 11.50
N TYR A 133 2.43 4.95 11.10
CA TYR A 133 1.43 4.41 10.17
C TYR A 133 1.05 5.45 9.11
N ARG A 134 0.71 4.98 7.91
CA ARG A 134 0.24 5.85 6.84
C ARG A 134 -1.23 6.21 7.06
N GLY A 135 -1.57 7.49 7.01
CA GLY A 135 -2.93 8.00 7.09
C GLY A 135 -3.14 9.16 6.13
N THR A 136 -4.39 9.51 5.85
CA THR A 136 -4.74 10.72 5.07
C THR A 136 -5.53 11.68 5.94
N GLU A 137 -5.72 12.92 5.47
CA GLU A 137 -6.57 13.91 6.17
C GLU A 137 -8.00 13.39 6.41
N ALA A 138 -8.54 12.59 5.49
CA ALA A 138 -9.88 12.00 5.61
C ALA A 138 -9.90 10.75 6.52
N TYR A 139 -8.78 10.05 6.68
CA TYR A 139 -8.68 8.79 7.41
C TYR A 139 -7.55 8.83 8.44
N THR A 140 -7.61 9.82 9.33
CA THR A 140 -6.62 10.04 10.40
C THR A 140 -6.58 8.91 11.43
N HIS A 141 -7.72 8.26 11.66
CA HIS A 141 -7.90 7.16 12.61
C HIS A 141 -7.97 5.79 11.91
N GLY A 142 -7.17 5.60 10.86
CA GLY A 142 -7.11 4.35 10.10
C GLY A 142 -8.29 4.15 9.13
N PHE A 143 -8.13 3.18 8.25
CA PHE A 143 -9.03 2.93 7.11
C PHE A 143 -10.10 1.89 7.48
N PRO A 144 -11.41 2.16 7.29
CA PRO A 144 -12.47 1.21 7.62
C PRO A 144 -12.40 -0.08 6.78
N LEU A 145 -12.01 -1.21 7.38
CA LEU A 145 -11.86 -2.49 6.66
C LEU A 145 -13.18 -3.26 6.58
N SER A 146 -13.89 -3.30 7.70
CA SER A 146 -15.21 -3.90 7.87
C SER A 146 -15.89 -3.23 9.07
N PRO A 147 -17.19 -3.45 9.31
CA PRO A 147 -17.86 -2.88 10.49
C PRO A 147 -17.07 -3.17 11.78
N GLY A 148 -16.71 -2.12 12.51
CA GLY A 148 -15.99 -2.20 13.77
C GLY A 148 -14.51 -2.61 13.66
N VAL A 149 -13.95 -2.67 12.44
CA VAL A 149 -12.54 -3.00 12.20
C VAL A 149 -11.88 -1.95 11.33
N ARG A 150 -10.76 -1.41 11.80
CA ARG A 150 -9.94 -0.43 11.06
C ARG A 150 -8.55 -0.99 10.79
N TYR A 151 -8.05 -0.73 9.60
CA TYR A 151 -6.70 -1.06 9.16
C TYR A 151 -5.80 0.16 9.27
N PHE A 152 -4.65 -0.03 9.89
CA PHE A 152 -3.58 0.95 10.00
C PHE A 152 -2.38 0.43 9.21
N PRO A 153 -2.18 0.90 7.95
CA PRO A 153 -1.04 0.48 7.15
C PRO A 153 0.27 0.95 7.78
N GLY A 154 1.23 0.03 7.83
CA GLY A 154 2.57 0.34 8.30
C GLY A 154 3.32 1.30 7.36
N ASP A 155 4.25 2.07 7.91
CA ASP A 155 5.24 2.80 7.13
C ASP A 155 6.66 2.24 7.38
N GLN A 156 7.18 2.41 8.60
CA GLN A 156 8.48 1.88 9.06
C GLN A 156 8.35 0.66 9.99
N ARG A 157 7.11 0.23 10.26
CA ARG A 157 6.76 -0.84 11.19
C ARG A 157 5.62 -1.66 10.61
N PRO A 158 5.38 -2.88 11.11
CA PRO A 158 4.23 -3.66 10.67
C PRO A 158 2.92 -2.90 10.90
N GLY A 159 2.02 -2.97 9.92
CA GLY A 159 0.66 -2.47 10.08
C GLY A 159 -0.12 -3.26 11.14
N PHE A 160 -1.31 -2.79 11.49
CA PHE A 160 -2.17 -3.49 12.45
C PHE A 160 -3.66 -3.32 12.15
N LEU A 161 -4.46 -4.20 12.72
CA LEU A 161 -5.91 -4.11 12.74
C LEU A 161 -6.37 -3.70 14.13
N LEU A 162 -7.24 -2.71 14.19
CA LEU A 162 -7.97 -2.32 15.39
C LEU A 162 -9.40 -2.82 15.30
N ARG A 163 -9.78 -3.74 16.18
CA ARG A 163 -11.19 -4.14 16.38
C ARG A 163 -11.76 -3.39 17.58
N GLY A 164 -12.90 -2.75 17.41
CA GLY A 164 -13.61 -2.12 18.51
C GLY A 164 -14.53 -3.09 19.24
N LEU A 165 -14.59 -2.96 20.57
CA LEU A 165 -15.48 -3.64 21.52
C LEU A 165 -15.62 -5.18 21.36
N PRO A 166 -14.86 -5.99 22.14
CA PRO A 166 -13.78 -5.57 23.02
C PRO A 166 -12.63 -5.00 22.19
N LEU A 167 -11.95 -3.97 22.71
CA LEU A 167 -10.84 -3.39 21.98
C LEU A 167 -9.74 -4.45 21.82
N LYS A 168 -9.30 -4.65 20.58
CA LYS A 168 -8.22 -5.57 20.28
C LYS A 168 -7.37 -5.04 19.13
N THR A 169 -6.09 -4.89 19.41
CA THR A 169 -5.06 -4.63 18.40
C THR A 169 -4.46 -5.95 17.95
N THR A 170 -4.46 -6.19 16.64
CA THR A 170 -3.79 -7.33 16.02
C THR A 170 -2.69 -6.79 15.11
N VAL A 171 -1.44 -6.91 15.54
CA VAL A 171 -0.29 -6.56 14.72
C VAL A 171 -0.24 -7.55 13.56
N LEU A 172 -0.15 -7.02 12.34
CA LEU A 172 0.01 -7.84 11.15
C LEU A 172 1.46 -8.29 11.05
N PRO A 173 1.75 -9.45 10.43
CA PRO A 173 3.13 -9.81 10.14
C PRO A 173 3.78 -8.69 9.33
N SER A 174 5.08 -8.47 9.57
CA SER A 174 5.84 -7.44 8.87
C SER A 174 5.66 -7.57 7.36
N PRO A 175 5.52 -6.44 6.64
CA PRO A 175 5.65 -6.46 5.20
C PRO A 175 6.95 -7.19 4.83
N PRO A 176 6.93 -8.05 3.81
CA PRO A 176 8.09 -8.83 3.40
C PRO A 176 9.20 -7.90 2.90
N GLU A 177 10.14 -7.58 3.78
CA GLU A 177 11.36 -6.83 3.41
C GLU A 177 12.35 -7.78 2.73
N ASN A 178 12.97 -7.31 1.63
CA ASN A 178 14.08 -7.97 0.94
C ASN A 178 13.78 -9.35 0.29
N ASP A 179 12.52 -9.71 0.09
CA ASP A 179 12.07 -10.98 -0.53
C ASP A 179 12.18 -10.98 -2.06
N GLY A 180 13.36 -10.68 -2.60
CA GLY A 180 13.54 -10.52 -4.05
C GLY A 180 12.80 -9.29 -4.61
N ASP A 181 12.52 -8.31 -3.75
CA ASP A 181 11.96 -7.00 -4.07
C ASP A 181 10.63 -7.05 -4.83
N LEU A 182 9.73 -7.96 -4.42
CA LEU A 182 8.37 -8.00 -4.94
C LEU A 182 7.51 -6.81 -4.49
N HIS A 183 7.94 -6.08 -3.46
CA HIS A 183 7.21 -4.95 -2.87
C HIS A 183 5.76 -5.25 -2.44
N ALA A 184 5.42 -6.52 -2.19
CA ALA A 184 4.09 -6.97 -1.78
C ALA A 184 3.78 -6.57 -0.32
N GLN A 185 3.47 -5.29 -0.11
CA GLN A 185 3.36 -4.65 1.21
C GLN A 185 1.96 -4.12 1.54
N VAL A 186 1.04 -4.16 0.57
CA VAL A 186 -0.32 -3.64 0.75
C VAL A 186 -1.27 -4.78 1.12
N LEU A 187 -1.92 -4.69 2.28
CA LEU A 187 -2.92 -5.68 2.70
C LEU A 187 -4.13 -5.68 1.74
N ALA A 188 -4.31 -6.78 1.02
CA ALA A 188 -5.44 -6.98 0.11
C ALA A 188 -6.55 -7.83 0.75
N ALA A 189 -6.22 -8.89 1.49
CA ALA A 189 -7.23 -9.75 2.08
C ALA A 189 -6.76 -10.43 3.37
N ILE A 190 -7.73 -10.89 4.17
CA ILE A 190 -7.51 -11.68 5.38
C ILE A 190 -8.24 -13.00 5.22
N SER A 191 -7.58 -14.10 5.59
CA SER A 191 -8.17 -15.45 5.62
C SER A 191 -9.41 -15.52 6.54
N PRO A 192 -10.33 -16.48 6.31
CA PRO A 192 -11.58 -16.58 7.08
C PRO A 192 -11.41 -16.74 8.60
N ASP A 193 -10.33 -17.38 9.06
CA ASP A 193 -10.05 -17.55 10.49
C ASP A 193 -9.16 -16.42 11.08
N GLY A 194 -8.76 -15.46 10.24
CA GLY A 194 -7.94 -14.32 10.65
C GLY A 194 -6.47 -14.65 10.95
N ARG A 195 -5.95 -15.80 10.49
CA ARG A 195 -4.58 -16.25 10.81
C ARG A 195 -3.56 -16.06 9.70
N SER A 196 -4.01 -15.77 8.49
CA SER A 196 -3.16 -15.50 7.32
C SER A 196 -3.65 -14.27 6.57
N PHE A 197 -2.71 -13.56 5.96
CA PHE A 197 -2.88 -12.24 5.36
C PHE A 197 -2.29 -12.24 3.95
N ALA A 198 -3.06 -11.78 2.97
CA ALA A 198 -2.62 -11.65 1.59
C ALA A 198 -2.22 -10.20 1.30
N TYR A 199 -0.97 -10.01 0.85
CA TYR A 199 -0.41 -8.73 0.47
C TYR A 199 -0.19 -8.65 -1.04
N VAL A 200 -0.33 -7.45 -1.59
CA VAL A 200 -0.07 -7.14 -3.00
C VAL A 200 0.94 -6.00 -3.13
N ASP A 201 1.52 -5.86 -4.32
CA ASP A 201 2.53 -4.86 -4.66
C ASP A 201 1.96 -3.45 -4.86
N SER A 202 0.68 -3.33 -5.20
CA SER A 202 0.04 -2.03 -5.43
C SER A 202 -1.44 -2.04 -5.06
N GLU A 203 -1.88 -0.96 -4.41
CA GLU A 203 -3.29 -0.66 -4.14
C GLU A 203 -4.08 -0.20 -5.37
N TYR A 204 -3.39 0.13 -6.47
CA TYR A 204 -4.00 0.65 -7.70
C TYR A 204 -3.87 -0.31 -8.88
N ALA A 205 -2.76 -1.04 -8.95
CA ALA A 205 -2.46 -1.95 -10.05
C ALA A 205 -1.81 -3.26 -9.56
N PRO A 206 -2.49 -4.07 -8.74
CA PRO A 206 -1.94 -5.32 -8.21
C PRO A 206 -1.49 -6.25 -9.34
N SER A 207 -0.33 -6.89 -9.13
CA SER A 207 0.33 -7.76 -10.11
C SER A 207 0.97 -9.02 -9.48
N VAL A 208 0.99 -9.09 -8.15
CA VAL A 208 1.38 -10.29 -7.38
C VAL A 208 0.59 -10.33 -6.07
N ALA A 209 0.32 -11.52 -5.57
CA ALA A 209 -0.19 -11.75 -4.22
C ALA A 209 0.78 -12.62 -3.43
N LEU A 210 1.05 -12.25 -2.18
CA LEU A 210 1.91 -12.99 -1.25
C LEU A 210 1.16 -13.24 0.05
N VAL A 211 1.07 -14.50 0.47
CA VAL A 211 0.39 -14.89 1.72
C VAL A 211 1.40 -15.04 2.84
N VAL A 212 1.12 -14.39 3.97
CA VAL A 212 1.92 -14.45 5.19
C VAL A 212 1.02 -14.84 6.36
N ASP A 213 1.42 -15.84 7.12
CA ASP A 213 0.76 -16.24 8.36
C ASP A 213 1.06 -15.26 9.50
N ALA A 214 0.24 -15.30 10.55
CA ALA A 214 0.42 -14.49 11.75
C ALA A 214 1.76 -14.72 12.48
N ASP A 215 2.38 -15.90 12.30
CA ASP A 215 3.70 -16.23 12.83
C ASP A 215 4.85 -15.74 11.93
N GLY A 216 4.53 -15.06 10.82
CA GLY A 216 5.49 -14.57 9.82
C GLY A 216 5.86 -15.61 8.75
N LYS A 217 5.30 -16.82 8.78
CA LYS A 217 5.59 -17.82 7.75
C LYS A 217 4.95 -17.43 6.41
N ARG A 218 5.78 -17.34 5.39
CA ARG A 218 5.38 -16.93 4.04
C ARG A 218 5.06 -18.13 3.16
N ARG A 219 4.22 -17.93 2.15
CA ARG A 219 4.02 -18.84 1.02
C ARG A 219 4.81 -18.33 -0.18
N ASP A 220 4.92 -19.16 -1.20
CA ASP A 220 5.39 -18.69 -2.49
C ASP A 220 4.41 -17.65 -3.06
N PRO A 221 4.90 -16.59 -3.71
CA PRO A 221 4.09 -15.57 -4.34
C PRO A 221 3.31 -16.14 -5.51
N ILE A 222 2.13 -15.58 -5.71
CA ILE A 222 1.24 -15.91 -6.81
C ILE A 222 1.28 -14.73 -7.77
N PRO A 223 1.88 -14.88 -8.96
CA PRO A 223 1.80 -13.85 -9.98
C PRO A 223 0.34 -13.64 -10.36
N LEU A 224 -0.01 -12.39 -10.69
CA LEU A 224 -1.31 -12.02 -11.23
C LEU A 224 -1.06 -11.25 -12.52
N PRO A 225 -1.94 -11.32 -13.53
CA PRO A 225 -2.00 -10.27 -14.55
C PRO A 225 -2.03 -8.90 -13.89
N ARG A 226 -1.41 -7.88 -14.51
CA ARG A 226 -1.48 -6.53 -13.95
C ARG A 226 -2.89 -6.00 -14.16
N ILE A 227 -3.61 -5.74 -13.07
CA ILE A 227 -5.01 -5.32 -13.10
C ILE A 227 -5.10 -3.88 -12.62
N TYR A 228 -5.38 -2.95 -13.53
CA TYR A 228 -5.61 -1.56 -13.17
C TYR A 228 -7.01 -1.40 -12.56
N LEU A 229 -7.06 -1.06 -11.28
CA LEU A 229 -8.30 -0.72 -10.60
C LEU A 229 -8.77 0.66 -11.09
N ALA A 230 -10.09 0.90 -11.08
CA ALA A 230 -10.66 2.17 -11.51
C ALA A 230 -10.09 3.36 -10.71
N ASP A 231 -9.95 4.54 -11.32
CA ASP A 231 -9.36 5.73 -10.67
C ASP A 231 -10.23 6.29 -9.55
N THR A 232 -9.63 6.96 -8.55
CA THR A 232 -10.38 7.63 -7.46
C THR A 232 -11.11 8.84 -8.00
N PRO A 233 -12.45 8.93 -7.82
CA PRO A 233 -13.20 10.09 -8.28
C PRO A 233 -12.82 11.38 -7.52
N THR A 234 -12.33 11.26 -6.28
CA THR A 234 -11.90 12.39 -5.43
C THR A 234 -10.79 11.98 -4.45
N TYR A 235 -10.07 12.96 -3.89
CA TYR A 235 -9.03 12.75 -2.87
C TYR A 235 -9.57 12.26 -1.51
N GLN A 236 -10.88 12.37 -1.28
CA GLN A 236 -11.53 11.97 -0.02
C GLN A 236 -11.90 10.48 0.01
N PHE A 237 -11.70 9.76 -1.09
CA PHE A 237 -12.08 8.35 -1.20
C PHE A 237 -11.12 7.43 -0.43
N GLN A 238 -11.63 6.32 0.10
CA GLN A 238 -10.81 5.33 0.78
C GLN A 238 -9.90 4.61 -0.22
N PRO A 239 -8.56 4.76 -0.14
CA PRO A 239 -7.66 4.24 -1.17
C PRO A 239 -7.70 2.71 -1.30
N TYR A 240 -7.99 2.00 -0.21
CA TYR A 240 -8.01 0.54 -0.18
C TYR A 240 -9.38 -0.09 -0.49
N GLU A 241 -10.46 0.69 -0.56
CA GLU A 241 -11.81 0.12 -0.71
C GLU A 241 -11.94 -0.71 -1.99
N ARG A 242 -11.40 -0.19 -3.09
CA ARG A 242 -11.39 -0.89 -4.39
C ARG A 242 -10.50 -2.11 -4.39
N LEU A 243 -9.32 -2.01 -3.78
CA LEU A 243 -8.43 -3.15 -3.64
C LEU A 243 -9.15 -4.28 -2.90
N TRP A 244 -9.82 -3.97 -1.80
CA TRP A 244 -10.55 -4.96 -1.02
C TRP A 244 -11.77 -5.49 -1.76
N ALA A 245 -12.51 -4.63 -2.48
CA ALA A 245 -13.61 -5.06 -3.34
C ALA A 245 -13.14 -6.03 -4.43
N TRP A 246 -12.08 -5.68 -5.15
CA TRP A 246 -11.45 -6.53 -6.16
C TRP A 246 -10.94 -7.84 -5.54
N SER A 247 -10.24 -7.78 -4.40
CA SER A 247 -9.65 -8.97 -3.77
C SER A 247 -10.72 -10.01 -3.39
N ARG A 248 -11.92 -9.57 -2.98
CA ARG A 248 -13.03 -10.46 -2.63
C ARG A 248 -13.58 -11.24 -3.82
N THR A 249 -13.39 -10.73 -5.03
CA THR A 249 -13.86 -11.37 -6.28
C THR A 249 -12.73 -11.98 -7.10
N ALA A 250 -11.49 -11.58 -6.85
CA ALA A 250 -10.32 -12.00 -7.62
C ALA A 250 -9.41 -12.95 -6.84
N LEU A 251 -9.56 -13.08 -5.52
CA LEU A 251 -8.77 -13.99 -4.70
C LEU A 251 -9.70 -14.93 -3.91
N ALA A 252 -9.50 -16.23 -4.10
CA ALA A 252 -10.20 -17.27 -3.35
C ALA A 252 -9.27 -17.89 -2.29
N TRP A 253 -9.69 -17.84 -1.03
CA TRP A 253 -8.98 -18.51 0.07
C TRP A 253 -9.25 -20.01 0.07
N HIS A 254 -8.20 -20.80 0.23
CA HIS A 254 -8.30 -22.25 0.38
C HIS A 254 -7.21 -22.78 1.30
N LYS A 255 -7.42 -23.98 1.85
CA LYS A 255 -6.37 -24.69 2.60
C LYS A 255 -5.61 -25.61 1.67
N ASN A 256 -4.28 -25.58 1.76
CA ASN A 256 -3.41 -26.52 1.05
C ASN A 256 -3.40 -27.90 1.74
N GLY A 257 -2.65 -28.86 1.18
CA GLY A 257 -2.55 -30.22 1.73
C GLY A 257 -1.95 -30.31 3.14
N ALA A 258 -1.28 -29.25 3.61
CA ALA A 258 -0.76 -29.12 4.98
C ALA A 258 -1.73 -28.40 5.93
N GLY A 259 -2.94 -28.04 5.46
CA GLY A 259 -3.96 -27.32 6.26
C GLY A 259 -3.71 -25.81 6.39
N SER A 260 -2.69 -25.29 5.72
CA SER A 260 -2.28 -23.89 5.70
C SER A 260 -3.10 -23.08 4.68
N TRP A 261 -3.47 -21.85 5.01
CA TRP A 261 -4.17 -20.98 4.05
C TRP A 261 -3.26 -20.50 2.92
N GLU A 262 -3.85 -20.45 1.73
CA GLU A 262 -3.31 -19.90 0.49
C GLU A 262 -4.43 -19.18 -0.26
N VAL A 263 -4.06 -18.28 -1.18
CA VAL A 263 -5.00 -17.68 -2.13
C VAL A 263 -4.85 -18.33 -3.50
N ARG A 264 -5.90 -18.27 -4.32
CA ARG A 264 -5.83 -18.54 -5.76
C ARG A 264 -6.45 -17.35 -6.49
N PRO A 265 -5.96 -16.98 -7.68
CA PRO A 265 -6.71 -16.09 -8.54
C PRO A 265 -8.06 -16.74 -8.84
N ASP A 266 -9.16 -16.10 -8.47
CA ASP A 266 -10.50 -16.56 -8.80
C ASP A 266 -10.75 -16.33 -10.29
N GLY A 267 -11.36 -17.32 -10.94
CA GLY A 267 -11.31 -17.45 -12.39
C GLY A 267 -9.98 -18.06 -12.87
N THR A 268 -9.79 -19.35 -12.59
CA THR A 268 -9.07 -20.25 -13.51
C THR A 268 -9.53 -19.89 -14.92
N ALA A 269 -8.63 -19.47 -15.79
CA ALA A 269 -8.99 -19.25 -17.19
C ALA A 269 -9.66 -20.53 -17.70
N PRO A 270 -10.96 -20.50 -18.05
CA PRO A 270 -11.44 -21.43 -19.05
C PRO A 270 -10.58 -21.10 -20.28
N GLU A 271 -9.98 -22.12 -20.90
CA GLU A 271 -9.21 -22.00 -22.14
C GLU A 271 -7.72 -21.60 -22.04
N ALA A 272 -6.93 -22.30 -21.20
CA ALA A 272 -5.57 -22.67 -21.63
C ALA A 272 -5.57 -23.76 -22.74
N ALA A 273 -6.74 -24.04 -23.32
CA ALA A 273 -6.96 -24.93 -24.45
C ALA A 273 -6.42 -24.27 -25.74
N GLY A 274 -5.10 -24.17 -25.87
CA GLY A 274 -4.45 -23.65 -27.07
C GLY A 274 -3.02 -23.12 -26.87
N ALA A 275 -2.63 -22.79 -25.65
CA ALA A 275 -1.26 -22.35 -25.36
C ALA A 275 -0.29 -23.55 -25.37
N ARG A 276 0.58 -23.63 -26.40
CA ARG A 276 1.53 -24.74 -26.58
C ARG A 276 2.58 -24.87 -25.46
N ASN A 277 2.85 -23.82 -24.69
CA ASN A 277 3.83 -23.81 -23.61
C ASN A 277 3.55 -22.68 -22.60
N ALA A 278 3.25 -23.03 -21.34
CA ALA A 278 2.90 -22.07 -20.29
C ALA A 278 4.05 -21.09 -19.96
N VAL A 279 5.30 -21.52 -20.08
CA VAL A 279 6.48 -20.66 -19.82
C VAL A 279 6.62 -19.61 -20.92
N GLU A 280 6.41 -19.99 -22.18
CA GLU A 280 6.49 -19.03 -23.29
C GLU A 280 5.41 -17.95 -23.17
N GLN A 281 4.22 -18.29 -22.66
CA GLN A 281 3.13 -17.34 -22.48
C GLN A 281 3.47 -16.19 -21.52
N LEU A 282 4.35 -16.43 -20.53
CA LEU A 282 4.83 -15.37 -19.62
C LEU A 282 5.47 -14.20 -20.37
N PHE A 283 6.01 -14.44 -21.56
CA PHE A 283 6.76 -13.47 -22.36
C PHE A 283 6.04 -13.05 -23.64
N ILE A 284 4.81 -13.54 -23.85
CA ILE A 284 3.96 -13.23 -25.01
C ILE A 284 2.75 -12.39 -24.58
N SER A 285 2.20 -12.65 -23.39
CA SER A 285 1.00 -11.98 -22.91
C SER A 285 1.01 -11.88 -21.39
N ASP A 286 0.91 -10.67 -20.86
CA ASP A 286 0.72 -10.44 -19.43
C ASP A 286 -0.56 -11.14 -18.92
N GLN A 287 -1.66 -10.95 -19.66
CA GLN A 287 -3.00 -11.40 -19.27
C GLN A 287 -3.16 -12.92 -19.29
N THR A 288 -2.46 -13.61 -20.19
CA THR A 288 -2.52 -15.08 -20.29
C THR A 288 -1.40 -15.73 -19.49
N GLY A 289 -0.17 -15.22 -19.62
CA GLY A 289 1.02 -15.77 -19.00
C GLY A 289 0.96 -15.72 -17.48
N TYR A 290 0.68 -14.55 -16.89
CA TYR A 290 0.72 -14.35 -15.44
C TYR A 290 -0.51 -14.91 -14.70
N ARG A 291 -1.41 -15.61 -15.40
CA ARG A 291 -2.37 -16.53 -14.76
C ARG A 291 -1.74 -17.87 -14.40
N SER A 292 -0.62 -18.22 -15.03
CA SER A 292 0.16 -19.40 -14.68
C SER A 292 1.10 -19.07 -13.52
N CYS A 293 1.06 -19.94 -12.52
CA CYS A 293 1.96 -19.92 -11.38
C CYS A 293 2.89 -21.13 -11.46
N PHE A 294 4.12 -21.01 -10.95
CA PHE A 294 5.14 -22.06 -10.96
C PHE A 294 5.64 -22.43 -9.54
N ALA A 295 4.96 -21.91 -8.51
CA ALA A 295 5.25 -22.20 -7.11
C ALA A 295 5.04 -23.69 -6.80
N ALA A 296 6.14 -24.39 -6.51
CA ALA A 296 6.13 -25.84 -6.35
C ALA A 296 5.30 -26.32 -5.15
N ALA A 297 5.20 -25.49 -4.11
CA ALA A 297 4.47 -25.83 -2.88
C ALA A 297 2.95 -25.59 -3.00
N ASN A 298 2.48 -24.89 -4.03
CA ASN A 298 1.08 -24.49 -4.18
C ASN A 298 0.37 -25.38 -5.22
N ALA A 299 -0.64 -26.12 -4.76
CA ALA A 299 -1.39 -27.07 -5.61
C ALA A 299 -2.24 -26.41 -6.70
N ALA A 300 -2.39 -25.07 -6.68
CA ALA A 300 -3.04 -24.30 -7.76
C ALA A 300 -2.11 -24.02 -8.94
N CYS A 301 -0.81 -24.19 -8.75
CA CYS A 301 0.22 -23.83 -9.72
C CYS A 301 0.49 -24.97 -10.70
N GLN A 302 1.17 -24.62 -11.80
CA GLN A 302 1.51 -25.57 -12.86
C GLN A 302 2.34 -26.73 -12.27
N PRO A 303 1.91 -27.99 -12.47
CA PRO A 303 2.66 -29.14 -11.99
C PRO A 303 3.98 -29.30 -12.76
N GLY A 304 4.88 -30.12 -12.20
CA GLY A 304 6.16 -30.44 -12.85
C GLY A 304 7.26 -29.40 -12.62
N TRP A 305 7.08 -28.50 -11.65
CA TRP A 305 8.08 -27.53 -11.20
C TRP A 305 8.50 -27.81 -9.77
N ARG A 306 9.75 -27.49 -9.45
CA ARG A 306 10.30 -27.57 -8.09
C ARG A 306 11.11 -26.32 -7.78
N GLY A 307 11.30 -26.05 -6.49
CA GLY A 307 12.25 -25.03 -6.05
C GLY A 307 13.66 -25.35 -6.57
N ALA A 308 14.35 -24.32 -7.04
CA ALA A 308 15.73 -24.41 -7.50
C ALA A 308 16.67 -24.51 -6.30
N SER A 309 17.56 -25.50 -6.30
CA SER A 309 18.61 -25.61 -5.28
C SER A 309 19.63 -24.46 -5.41
N ALA A 310 20.33 -24.13 -4.32
CA ALA A 310 21.35 -23.07 -4.36
C ALA A 310 22.44 -23.32 -5.42
N ALA A 311 22.79 -24.58 -5.68
CA ALA A 311 23.76 -24.95 -6.71
C ALA A 311 23.25 -24.68 -8.14
N GLU A 312 21.98 -24.99 -8.41
CA GLU A 312 21.35 -24.73 -9.71
C GLU A 312 21.21 -23.24 -9.98
N GLN A 313 20.85 -22.48 -8.96
CA GLN A 313 20.78 -21.02 -9.03
C GLN A 313 22.17 -20.44 -9.33
N ARG A 314 23.21 -20.79 -8.56
CA ARG A 314 24.58 -20.29 -8.77
C ARG A 314 25.15 -20.62 -10.15
N LYS A 315 24.78 -21.77 -10.72
CA LYS A 315 25.23 -22.17 -12.07
C LYS A 315 24.68 -21.25 -13.16
N THR A 316 23.47 -20.75 -12.96
CA THR A 316 22.72 -20.02 -14.00
C THR A 316 22.76 -18.51 -13.77
N PHE A 317 22.92 -18.10 -12.51
CA PHE A 317 22.76 -16.76 -11.99
C PHE A 317 23.84 -16.49 -10.94
N VAL A 318 24.75 -15.55 -11.22
CA VAL A 318 25.78 -15.12 -10.26
C VAL A 318 25.31 -13.88 -9.53
N TRP A 319 25.27 -13.97 -8.20
CA TRP A 319 24.88 -12.88 -7.30
C TRP A 319 25.80 -12.91 -6.07
N ASP A 320 26.24 -11.73 -5.63
CA ASP A 320 27.23 -11.48 -4.56
C ASP A 320 26.62 -11.40 -3.14
N GLY A 321 25.43 -11.96 -2.96
CA GLY A 321 24.50 -11.69 -1.86
C GLY A 321 23.42 -12.78 -1.73
N SER A 322 22.29 -12.48 -1.07
CA SER A 322 21.27 -13.49 -0.76
C SER A 322 20.61 -14.06 -2.01
N THR A 323 20.61 -15.39 -2.13
CA THR A 323 19.94 -16.16 -3.19
C THR A 323 18.48 -15.75 -3.34
N PRO A 324 17.98 -15.47 -4.57
CA PRO A 324 16.59 -15.09 -4.76
C PRO A 324 15.64 -16.18 -4.22
N PRO A 325 14.60 -15.81 -3.43
CA PRO A 325 13.76 -16.80 -2.76
C PRO A 325 12.82 -17.54 -3.71
N PHE A 326 12.44 -16.95 -4.85
CA PHE A 326 11.39 -17.47 -5.74
C PHE A 326 11.93 -17.95 -7.09
N ALA A 327 12.74 -19.00 -7.02
CA ALA A 327 13.41 -19.58 -8.17
C ALA A 327 12.96 -21.03 -8.39
N TYR A 328 12.63 -21.36 -9.63
CA TYR A 328 12.01 -22.61 -10.02
C TYR A 328 12.75 -23.26 -11.18
N VAL A 329 12.79 -24.59 -11.16
CA VAL A 329 13.31 -25.41 -12.26
C VAL A 329 12.31 -26.50 -12.59
N PRO A 330 12.23 -26.94 -13.86
CA PRO A 330 11.34 -28.02 -14.23
C PRO A 330 11.85 -29.34 -13.64
N SER A 331 10.94 -30.20 -13.21
CA SER A 331 11.23 -31.50 -12.62
C SER A 331 11.74 -32.51 -13.66
N ALA A 332 11.38 -32.30 -14.93
CA ALA A 332 11.91 -33.01 -16.09
C ALA A 332 12.48 -31.99 -17.08
N SER A 333 13.35 -32.43 -17.99
CA SER A 333 13.90 -31.55 -19.02
C SER A 333 12.77 -30.91 -19.83
N SER A 334 12.75 -29.58 -19.88
CA SER A 334 11.76 -28.78 -20.61
C SER A 334 12.47 -27.76 -21.49
N ALA A 335 11.79 -27.30 -22.53
CA ALA A 335 12.29 -26.30 -23.46
C ALA A 335 11.26 -25.18 -23.63
N ALA A 336 11.75 -23.97 -23.85
CA ALA A 336 10.98 -22.79 -24.22
C ALA A 336 11.77 -21.99 -25.25
N PHE A 337 11.08 -21.45 -26.25
CA PHE A 337 11.69 -20.70 -27.35
C PHE A 337 12.84 -21.48 -28.03
N GLY A 338 12.64 -22.80 -28.19
CA GLY A 338 13.60 -23.69 -28.85
C GLY A 338 14.85 -24.03 -28.03
N ALA A 339 14.96 -23.59 -26.78
CA ALA A 339 16.11 -23.82 -25.92
C ALA A 339 15.71 -24.48 -24.60
N ARG A 340 16.64 -25.21 -23.98
CA ARG A 340 16.42 -25.85 -22.68
C ARG A 340 16.23 -24.80 -21.58
N VAL A 341 15.24 -25.03 -20.71
CA VAL A 341 14.99 -24.19 -19.53
C VAL A 341 15.98 -24.54 -18.43
N GLY A 342 16.80 -23.56 -18.05
CA GLY A 342 17.74 -23.67 -16.94
C GLY A 342 17.15 -23.22 -15.61
N LEU A 343 16.54 -22.03 -15.58
CA LEU A 343 15.98 -21.42 -14.37
C LEU A 343 14.82 -20.47 -14.72
N LEU A 344 13.77 -20.48 -13.92
CA LEU A 344 12.70 -19.48 -13.93
C LEU A 344 12.71 -18.74 -12.59
N LEU A 345 12.86 -17.42 -12.61
CA LEU A 345 12.91 -16.57 -11.44
C LEU A 345 11.74 -15.59 -11.44
N LEU A 346 11.05 -15.44 -10.31
CA LEU A 346 10.09 -14.36 -10.08
C LEU A 346 10.73 -13.31 -9.16
N SER A 347 10.84 -12.07 -9.64
CA SER A 347 11.56 -11.00 -8.94
C SER A 347 11.03 -9.61 -9.34
N GLY A 348 11.20 -8.62 -8.46
CA GLY A 348 11.02 -7.20 -8.79
C GLY A 348 12.33 -6.41 -8.85
N ARG A 349 13.50 -7.07 -8.73
CA ARG A 349 14.79 -6.37 -8.60
C ARG A 349 15.25 -5.56 -9.80
N CYS A 350 15.09 -6.11 -11.00
CA CYS A 350 15.51 -5.42 -12.23
C CYS A 350 14.48 -4.44 -12.77
N CYS A 351 13.26 -4.51 -12.24
CA CYS A 351 12.08 -4.28 -13.03
C CYS A 351 11.01 -3.62 -12.16
N ARG A 352 10.27 -2.66 -12.70
CA ARG A 352 9.36 -1.83 -11.89
C ARG A 352 8.18 -2.59 -11.26
N VAL A 353 7.97 -3.83 -11.69
CA VAL A 353 6.84 -4.68 -11.33
C VAL A 353 7.35 -6.10 -11.15
N PRO A 354 6.87 -6.86 -10.15
CA PRO A 354 7.08 -8.30 -10.04
C PRO A 354 6.91 -9.03 -11.38
N SER A 355 7.98 -9.67 -11.82
CA SER A 355 8.12 -10.17 -13.18
C SER A 355 8.91 -11.47 -13.25
N TYR A 356 8.66 -12.26 -14.29
CA TYR A 356 9.40 -13.49 -14.57
C TYR A 356 10.66 -13.24 -15.41
N HIS A 357 11.70 -13.99 -15.07
CA HIS A 357 12.98 -14.05 -15.79
C HIS A 357 13.26 -15.51 -16.11
N LEU A 358 13.48 -15.79 -17.39
CA LEU A 358 13.73 -17.14 -17.88
C LEU A 358 15.15 -17.24 -18.40
N TYR A 359 15.94 -18.13 -17.81
CA TYR A 359 17.29 -18.45 -18.24
C TYR A 359 17.28 -19.71 -19.10
N LEU A 360 17.91 -19.61 -20.27
CA LEU A 360 17.90 -20.63 -21.31
C LEU A 360 19.33 -20.95 -21.74
N ASP A 361 19.60 -22.21 -22.07
CA ASP A 361 20.92 -22.65 -22.55
C ASP A 361 21.20 -22.22 -24.02
N GLY A 362 20.20 -21.63 -24.69
CA GLY A 362 20.29 -21.23 -26.10
C GLY A 362 20.92 -19.85 -26.32
N ALA A 363 21.46 -19.64 -27.53
CA ALA A 363 22.04 -18.34 -27.91
C ALA A 363 20.98 -17.24 -28.01
N PRO A 364 21.27 -15.99 -27.59
CA PRO A 364 20.28 -14.90 -27.54
C PRO A 364 19.59 -14.61 -28.86
N ALA A 365 20.32 -14.63 -29.98
CA ALA A 365 19.77 -14.39 -31.30
C ALA A 365 18.75 -15.47 -31.73
N ALA A 366 19.02 -16.75 -31.40
CA ALA A 366 18.11 -17.85 -31.70
C ALA A 366 16.84 -17.75 -30.86
N VAL A 367 16.96 -17.41 -29.58
CA VAL A 367 15.83 -17.19 -28.67
C VAL A 367 14.99 -15.99 -29.10
N ALA A 368 15.60 -14.86 -29.47
CA ALA A 368 14.90 -13.68 -29.98
C ALA A 368 14.15 -13.97 -31.30
N ALA A 369 14.74 -14.77 -32.18
CA ALA A 369 14.07 -15.22 -33.40
C ALA A 369 12.84 -16.10 -33.10
N GLN A 370 12.95 -17.02 -32.14
CA GLN A 370 11.83 -17.86 -31.70
C GLN A 370 10.73 -17.04 -31.01
N LEU A 371 11.08 -16.06 -30.17
CA LEU A 371 10.10 -15.14 -29.58
C LEU A 371 9.37 -14.34 -30.68
N SER A 372 10.09 -13.80 -31.66
CA SER A 372 9.50 -13.11 -32.80
C SER A 372 8.53 -14.01 -33.58
N ALA A 373 8.91 -15.27 -33.82
CA ALA A 373 8.07 -16.24 -34.51
C ALA A 373 6.80 -16.54 -33.70
N ARG A 374 6.93 -16.74 -32.38
CA ARG A 374 5.79 -16.97 -31.48
C ARG A 374 4.82 -15.80 -31.44
N LEU A 375 5.32 -14.57 -31.39
CA LEU A 375 4.48 -13.36 -31.41
C LEU A 375 3.73 -13.21 -32.74
N ARG A 376 4.37 -13.55 -33.87
CA ARG A 376 3.70 -13.56 -35.18
C ARG A 376 2.65 -14.67 -35.27
N ASP A 377 2.98 -15.88 -34.81
CA ASP A 377 2.06 -17.03 -34.79
C ASP A 377 0.82 -16.76 -33.93
N SER A 378 0.99 -16.11 -32.77
CA SER A 378 -0.09 -15.70 -31.87
C SER A 378 -0.83 -14.45 -32.34
N LYS A 379 -0.37 -13.81 -33.42
CA LYS A 379 -0.88 -12.52 -33.92
C LYS A 379 -0.83 -11.41 -32.85
N THR A 380 0.09 -11.51 -31.90
CA THR A 380 0.30 -10.49 -30.88
C THR A 380 1.03 -9.31 -31.53
N PRO A 381 0.51 -8.08 -31.50
CA PRO A 381 1.22 -6.93 -32.01
C PRO A 381 2.49 -6.68 -31.21
N PHE A 382 3.59 -6.36 -31.89
CA PHE A 382 4.85 -6.03 -31.21
C PHE A 382 5.73 -5.11 -32.06
N VAL A 383 6.66 -4.44 -31.38
CA VAL A 383 7.75 -3.66 -31.98
C VAL A 383 9.08 -4.19 -31.45
N ARG A 384 10.03 -4.38 -32.37
CA ARG A 384 11.42 -4.71 -32.06
C ARG A 384 12.27 -3.44 -32.11
N ILE A 385 12.79 -3.03 -30.97
CA ILE A 385 13.48 -1.73 -30.83
C ILE A 385 14.81 -1.69 -31.60
N ASP A 386 15.44 -2.86 -31.80
CA ASP A 386 16.65 -3.02 -32.62
C ASP A 386 16.40 -2.89 -34.13
N GLU A 387 15.15 -3.07 -34.58
CA GLU A 387 14.74 -2.92 -35.99
C GLU A 387 14.26 -1.49 -36.32
N CYS A 388 14.20 -0.61 -35.31
CA CYS A 388 13.80 0.77 -35.52
C CYS A 388 14.91 1.61 -36.14
N PRO A 389 14.56 2.65 -36.93
CA PRO A 389 15.51 3.67 -37.34
C PRO A 389 16.22 4.27 -36.13
N ARG A 390 17.49 4.63 -36.30
CA ARG A 390 18.20 5.45 -35.31
C ARG A 390 17.43 6.75 -35.08
N ARG A 391 17.46 7.24 -33.84
CA ARG A 391 16.84 8.50 -33.45
C ARG A 391 17.33 9.65 -34.35
N VAL A 392 16.41 10.47 -34.83
CA VAL A 392 16.70 11.70 -35.58
C VAL A 392 16.10 12.88 -34.82
N GLY A 393 16.95 13.77 -34.30
CA GLY A 393 16.47 14.95 -33.55
C GLY A 393 15.87 14.62 -32.18
N TYR A 394 14.80 15.32 -31.81
CA TYR A 394 14.15 15.18 -30.49
C TYR A 394 13.08 14.08 -30.45
N ASP A 395 12.66 13.56 -31.60
CA ASP A 395 11.61 12.54 -31.71
C ASP A 395 12.01 11.25 -30.97
N GLY A 396 11.00 10.54 -30.43
CA GLY A 396 11.22 9.30 -29.69
C GLY A 396 11.65 8.15 -30.61
N LYS A 397 12.59 7.31 -30.15
CA LYS A 397 12.96 6.10 -30.90
C LYS A 397 11.72 5.20 -31.06
N CYS A 398 11.52 4.65 -32.25
CA CYS A 398 10.39 3.78 -32.60
C CYS A 398 8.98 4.39 -32.52
N GLU A 399 8.83 5.70 -32.29
CA GLU A 399 7.53 6.33 -32.01
C GLU A 399 6.46 5.99 -33.07
N ALA A 400 6.78 6.15 -34.35
CA ALA A 400 5.85 5.82 -35.44
C ALA A 400 5.47 4.33 -35.51
N GLN A 401 6.40 3.42 -35.20
CA GLN A 401 6.12 1.98 -35.20
C GLN A 401 5.28 1.58 -33.99
N LEU A 402 5.57 2.15 -32.81
CA LEU A 402 4.80 1.96 -31.59
C LEU A 402 3.37 2.49 -31.77
N ALA A 403 3.21 3.66 -32.37
CA ALA A 403 1.89 4.21 -32.71
C ALA A 403 1.10 3.29 -33.64
N ARG A 404 1.75 2.75 -34.68
CA ARG A 404 1.10 1.90 -35.68
C ARG A 404 0.75 0.50 -35.16
N GLN A 405 1.65 -0.15 -34.43
CA GLN A 405 1.49 -1.54 -34.01
C GLN A 405 0.79 -1.68 -32.66
N ILE A 406 0.94 -0.71 -31.77
CA ILE A 406 0.46 -0.79 -30.38
C ILE A 406 -0.63 0.26 -30.09
N GLY A 407 -0.90 1.18 -31.04
CA GLY A 407 -2.00 2.14 -30.95
C GLY A 407 -1.69 3.38 -30.11
N ARG A 408 -0.42 3.69 -29.84
CA ARG A 408 -0.01 4.77 -28.94
C ARG A 408 0.40 6.03 -29.71
N ALA A 409 -0.48 7.01 -29.81
CA ALA A 409 -0.32 8.05 -30.83
C ALA A 409 0.57 9.27 -30.49
N GLN A 410 0.83 9.63 -29.21
CA GLN A 410 1.33 11.00 -28.92
C GLN A 410 2.21 11.19 -27.66
N SER A 411 2.38 10.18 -26.81
CA SER A 411 3.37 10.19 -25.72
C SER A 411 3.50 8.75 -25.24
N LEU A 412 4.72 8.22 -25.23
CA LEU A 412 4.99 6.95 -24.57
C LEU A 412 4.99 7.30 -23.08
N GLY A 413 3.90 7.07 -22.35
CA GLY A 413 3.85 7.22 -20.89
C GLY A 413 5.18 6.88 -20.25
N ARG A 414 5.65 7.82 -19.41
CA ARG A 414 7.06 8.15 -19.11
C ARG A 414 7.99 6.95 -18.91
N GLU A 415 7.48 5.86 -18.36
CA GLU A 415 8.25 4.65 -18.07
C GLU A 415 8.69 3.89 -19.33
N LEU A 416 7.83 3.79 -20.34
CA LEU A 416 8.17 3.11 -21.60
C LEU A 416 9.16 3.96 -22.41
N GLU A 417 8.96 5.28 -22.43
CA GLU A 417 9.90 6.26 -23.02
C GLU A 417 11.30 6.07 -22.43
N GLN A 418 11.41 6.11 -21.09
CA GLN A 418 12.67 5.89 -20.38
C GLN A 418 13.29 4.51 -20.68
N LEU A 419 12.47 3.46 -20.75
CA LEU A 419 12.96 2.12 -21.07
C LEU A 419 13.53 2.03 -22.49
N VAL A 420 12.83 2.60 -23.48
CA VAL A 420 13.27 2.58 -24.88
C VAL A 420 14.52 3.42 -25.09
N ASP A 421 14.58 4.61 -24.47
CA ASP A 421 15.74 5.51 -24.55
C ASP A 421 16.98 4.88 -23.93
N THR A 422 16.85 4.30 -22.73
CA THR A 422 17.97 3.61 -22.08
C THR A 422 18.40 2.34 -22.82
N TRP A 423 17.51 1.73 -23.62
CA TRP A 423 17.85 0.54 -24.39
C TRP A 423 18.85 0.78 -25.51
N GLU A 424 19.01 2.02 -25.98
CA GLU A 424 19.97 2.33 -27.06
C GLU A 424 21.40 1.90 -26.72
N GLU A 425 21.74 1.91 -25.44
CA GLU A 425 23.09 1.62 -24.93
C GLU A 425 23.28 0.17 -24.46
N HIS A 426 22.24 -0.67 -24.57
CA HIS A 426 22.25 -2.04 -24.04
C HIS A 426 22.35 -3.11 -25.13
N ASP A 427 23.17 -4.12 -24.87
CA ASP A 427 23.23 -5.32 -25.69
C ASP A 427 21.97 -6.19 -25.56
N GLY A 428 21.45 -6.66 -26.69
CA GLY A 428 20.29 -7.55 -26.79
C GLY A 428 19.10 -6.93 -27.50
N VAL A 429 17.98 -7.66 -27.50
CA VAL A 429 16.77 -7.30 -28.26
C VAL A 429 15.64 -6.95 -27.28
N LEU A 430 15.02 -5.79 -27.46
CA LEU A 430 13.83 -5.36 -26.73
C LEU A 430 12.59 -5.49 -27.61
N PHE A 431 11.60 -6.21 -27.09
CA PHE A 431 10.28 -6.39 -27.64
C PHE A 431 9.28 -5.59 -26.83
N VAL A 432 8.54 -4.70 -27.48
CA VAL A 432 7.43 -3.97 -26.87
C VAL A 432 6.12 -4.52 -27.42
N MET A 433 5.26 -5.01 -26.53
CA MET A 433 3.91 -5.53 -26.81
C MET A 433 2.88 -4.66 -26.08
N PRO A 434 1.58 -4.71 -26.43
CA PRO A 434 0.57 -3.84 -25.81
C PRO A 434 0.51 -3.84 -24.29
N SER A 435 0.79 -4.96 -23.63
CA SER A 435 0.68 -5.10 -22.18
C SER A 435 2.02 -5.23 -21.44
N MET A 436 3.15 -5.27 -22.15
CA MET A 436 4.45 -5.52 -21.53
C MET A 436 5.64 -5.24 -22.47
N ALA A 437 6.80 -5.01 -21.88
CA ALA A 437 8.09 -4.96 -22.58
C ALA A 437 8.98 -6.11 -22.09
N VAL A 438 9.55 -6.86 -23.02
CA VAL A 438 10.37 -8.05 -22.77
C VAL A 438 11.69 -7.91 -23.49
N SER A 439 12.77 -8.29 -22.83
CA SER A 439 14.09 -8.33 -23.44
C SER A 439 14.65 -9.73 -23.57
N VAL A 440 15.52 -9.93 -24.55
CA VAL A 440 16.35 -11.12 -24.72
C VAL A 440 17.81 -10.69 -24.79
N ARG A 441 18.63 -11.19 -23.86
CA ARG A 441 20.06 -10.83 -23.74
C ARG A 441 20.93 -12.07 -23.56
N ALA A 442 22.24 -11.89 -23.74
CA ALA A 442 23.23 -12.86 -23.29
C ALA A 442 23.19 -12.97 -21.76
N ASN A 443 23.30 -14.20 -21.25
CA ASN A 443 23.54 -14.44 -19.84
C ASN A 443 25.05 -14.50 -19.59
N GLU A 444 25.53 -13.93 -18.48
CA GLU A 444 26.96 -13.90 -18.15
C GLU A 444 27.56 -15.30 -18.00
N GLN A 445 26.76 -16.27 -17.54
CA GLN A 445 27.17 -17.67 -17.39
C GLN A 445 27.02 -18.49 -18.68
N GLY A 446 26.74 -17.83 -19.80
CA GLY A 446 26.43 -18.47 -21.08
C GLY A 446 24.94 -18.73 -21.28
N GLY A 447 24.55 -18.88 -22.55
CA GLY A 447 23.15 -18.97 -22.96
C GLY A 447 22.49 -17.59 -23.06
N SER A 448 21.22 -17.52 -22.69
CA SER A 448 20.41 -16.31 -22.79
C SER A 448 19.46 -16.14 -21.62
N VAL A 449 19.02 -14.91 -21.42
CA VAL A 449 17.97 -14.57 -20.47
C VAL A 449 16.87 -13.81 -21.20
N ILE A 450 15.63 -14.24 -20.96
CA ILE A 450 14.42 -13.48 -21.33
C ILE A 450 13.87 -12.84 -20.06
N GLN A 451 13.66 -11.53 -20.06
CA GLN A 451 13.21 -10.78 -18.88
C GLN A 451 12.04 -9.88 -19.24
N THR A 452 10.96 -9.96 -18.46
CA THR A 452 9.92 -8.92 -18.50
C THR A 452 10.42 -7.70 -17.73
N LEU A 453 10.62 -6.58 -18.43
CA LEU A 453 11.17 -5.35 -17.84
C LEU A 453 10.09 -4.38 -17.35
N LEU A 454 8.96 -4.38 -18.05
CA LEU A 454 7.83 -3.55 -17.74
C LEU A 454 6.55 -4.32 -18.04
N ARG A 455 5.57 -4.21 -17.13
CA ARG A 455 4.23 -4.73 -17.29
C ARG A 455 3.29 -3.55 -17.12
N ALA A 456 2.58 -3.18 -18.18
CA ALA A 456 1.65 -2.07 -18.16
C ALA A 456 0.74 -2.10 -19.38
N ASP A 457 -0.44 -1.53 -19.27
CA ASP A 457 -1.29 -1.31 -20.44
C ASP A 457 -0.80 -0.06 -21.19
N PHE A 458 -0.01 -0.28 -22.24
CA PHE A 458 0.57 0.80 -23.03
C PHE A 458 -0.43 1.51 -23.94
N SER A 459 -1.68 1.03 -24.03
CA SER A 459 -2.75 1.77 -24.69
C SER A 459 -3.26 2.95 -23.85
N ARG A 460 -2.99 2.93 -22.53
CA ARG A 460 -3.37 3.99 -21.59
C ARG A 460 -2.41 5.19 -21.69
N LYS A 461 -2.96 6.39 -21.44
CA LYS A 461 -2.24 7.68 -21.51
C LYS A 461 -1.50 8.04 -20.21
N ASP A 462 -1.54 7.14 -19.25
CA ASP A 462 -1.16 7.34 -17.85
C ASP A 462 0.35 7.51 -17.65
#